data_AF-A0A2G6LZK3-F1
#
_entry.id   AF-A0A2G6LZK3-F1
#
_cell.length_a   1.000
_cell.length_b   1.000
_cell.length_c   1.000
_cell.angle_alpha   90.00
_cell.angle_beta   90.00
_cell.angle_gamma   90.00
#
_symmetry.space_group_name_H-M   'P 1'
#
loop_
_entity.id
_entity.type
_entity.pdbx_description
1 polymer ?
#
loop_
_entity_poly.entity_id
_entity_poly.type
_entity_poly.pdbx_seq_one_letter_code
_entity_poly.pdbx_strand_id
1 'polypeptide(L)' 'MGFKTKVQLIKRTKSEQWYVNFPSALAQAMEFSKGEVVEWVVEEKELLGLKRPEAPPRLLKKTTVEE' A
#
# COMPACT_ATOMS: atom_id res chain seq x y z
N MET A 1 -1.72 3.82 14.71
CA MET A 1 -0.57 4.71 14.46
C MET A 1 -0.37 4.80 12.95
N GLY A 2 -0.44 5.99 12.35
CA GLY A 2 -0.28 6.17 10.91
C GLY A 2 1.11 6.71 10.55
N PHE A 3 1.66 6.29 9.42
CA PHE A 3 2.95 6.79 8.92
C PHE A 3 2.70 7.84 7.85
N LYS A 4 2.80 9.12 8.21
CA LYS A 4 2.61 10.22 7.25
C LYS A 4 3.79 10.30 6.30
N THR A 5 3.52 10.24 5.00
CA THR A 5 4.50 10.47 3.94
C THR A 5 4.02 11.57 3.01
N LYS A 6 4.94 12.15 2.22
CA LYS A 6 4.60 13.17 1.23
C LYS A 6 4.44 12.51 -0.13
N VAL A 7 3.38 12.90 -0.84
CA VAL A 7 3.25 12.65 -2.27
C VAL A 7 4.02 13.73 -3.01
N GLN A 8 4.84 13.32 -3.97
CA GLN A 8 5.66 14.19 -4.80
C GLN A 8 5.27 14.02 -6.26
N LEU A 9 5.18 15.13 -6.99
CA LEU A 9 4.98 15.14 -8.43
C LEU A 9 6.29 15.50 -9.11
N ILE A 10 6.83 14.57 -9.87
CA ILE A 10 7.97 14.79 -10.77
C ILE A 10 7.40 15.07 -12.16
N LYS A 11 7.34 16.36 -12.51
CA LYS A 11 6.84 16.82 -13.81
C LYS A 11 7.99 16.99 -14.80
N ARG A 12 7.86 16.39 -15.97
CA ARG A 12 8.79 16.52 -17.11
C ARG A 12 8.02 17.03 -18.33
N THR A 13 8.74 17.42 -19.36
CA THR A 13 8.17 17.99 -20.60
C THR A 13 7.11 17.11 -21.26
N LYS A 14 7.24 15.78 -21.14
CA LYS A 14 6.33 14.80 -21.79
C LYS A 14 5.68 13.82 -20.81
N SER A 15 5.93 13.94 -19.51
CA SER A 15 5.41 12.98 -18.53
C SER A 15 5.24 13.57 -17.15
N GLU A 16 4.32 12.99 -16.40
CA GLU A 16 4.12 13.27 -14.98
C GLU A 16 4.29 11.96 -14.23
N GLN A 17 5.13 11.96 -13.20
CA GLN A 17 5.34 10.80 -12.35
C GLN A 17 5.04 11.20 -10.91
N TRP A 18 4.04 10.53 -10.35
CA TRP A 18 3.67 10.67 -8.94
C TRP A 18 4.47 9.65 -8.12
N TYR A 19 5.04 10.11 -7.02
CA TYR A 19 5.88 9.30 -6.15
C TYR A 19 5.45 9.47 -4.70
N VAL A 20 5.36 8.36 -3.98
CA VAL A 20 5.13 8.34 -2.54
C VAL A 20 6.14 7.42 -1.89
N ASN A 21 6.77 7.90 -0.81
CA ASN A 21 7.65 7.04 -0.02
C ASN A 21 6.81 5.95 0.66
N PHE A 22 7.22 4.70 0.50
CA PHE A 22 6.67 3.61 1.29
C PHE A 22 7.47 3.47 2.60
N PRO A 23 6.87 3.66 3.79
CA PRO A 23 7.59 3.60 5.07
C PRO A 23 8.24 2.24 5.30
N SER A 24 9.52 2.22 5.69
CA SER A 24 10.24 0.97 6.00
C SER A 24 9.61 0.18 7.14
N ALA A 25 9.05 0.86 8.15
CA ALA A 25 8.34 0.21 9.25
C ALA A 25 7.10 -0.57 8.79
N LEU A 26 6.34 -0.03 7.82
CA LEU A 26 5.25 -0.76 7.20
C LEU A 26 5.77 -1.91 6.35
N ALA A 27 6.91 -1.73 5.67
CA ALA A 27 7.48 -2.79 4.84
C ALA A 27 7.90 -4.00 5.66
N GLN A 28 8.52 -3.76 6.80
CA GLN A 28 8.93 -4.79 7.75
C GLN A 28 7.72 -5.46 8.40
N ALA A 29 6.75 -4.67 8.87
CA ALA A 29 5.54 -5.22 9.50
C ALA A 29 4.66 -6.04 8.55
N MET A 30 4.69 -5.72 7.26
CA MET A 30 3.98 -6.46 6.22
C MET A 30 4.81 -7.60 5.62
N GLU A 31 6.08 -7.75 6.00
CA GLU A 31 6.99 -8.75 5.44
C GLU A 31 7.07 -8.66 3.90
N PHE A 32 7.22 -7.44 3.38
CA PHE A 32 7.35 -7.22 1.93
C PHE A 32 8.66 -7.81 1.40
N SER A 33 8.58 -8.49 0.25
CA SER A 33 9.77 -8.96 -0.48
C SER A 33 10.20 -7.96 -1.55
N LYS A 34 11.51 -7.93 -1.86
CA LYS A 34 12.03 -7.10 -2.94
C LYS A 34 11.40 -7.53 -4.27
N GLY A 35 10.76 -6.59 -4.95
CA GLY A 35 10.12 -6.84 -6.24
C GLY A 35 8.72 -7.43 -6.16
N GLU A 36 8.14 -7.56 -4.95
CA GLU A 36 6.75 -8.00 -4.78
C GLU A 36 5.79 -7.07 -5.54
N VAL A 37 4.88 -7.67 -6.31
CA VAL A 37 3.87 -6.95 -7.07
C VAL A 37 2.68 -6.66 -6.16
N VAL A 38 2.23 -5.41 -6.18
CA VAL A 38 1.10 -4.93 -5.38
C VAL A 38 0.14 -4.14 -6.24
N GLU A 39 -1.11 -4.08 -5.81
CA GLU A 39 -2.18 -3.35 -6.49
C GLU A 39 -2.72 -2.25 -5.57
N TRP A 40 -2.72 -1.02 -6.05
CA TRP A 40 -3.36 0.11 -5.36
C TRP A 40 -4.81 0.20 -5.77
N VAL A 41 -5.71 0.22 -4.79
CA VAL A 41 -7.15 0.34 -5.01
C VAL A 41 -7.62 1.65 -4.40
N VAL A 42 -8.39 2.42 -5.17
CA VAL A 42 -9.06 3.63 -4.68
C VAL A 42 -10.38 3.18 -4.05
N GLU A 43 -10.49 3.31 -2.73
CA GLU A 43 -11.78 3.13 -2.06
C GLU A 43 -12.54 4.45 -2.10
N GLU A 44 -11.92 5.54 -1.65
CA GLU A 44 -12.47 6.89 -1.70
C GLU A 44 -11.34 7.93 -1.89
N LYS A 45 -11.67 9.22 -2.01
CA LYS A 45 -10.64 10.28 -2.18
C LYS A 45 -9.68 10.39 -0.99
N GLU A 46 -10.13 9.98 0.20
CA GLU A 46 -9.36 10.04 1.44
C GLU A 46 -8.67 8.71 1.77
N LEU A 47 -9.00 7.62 1.05
CA LEU A 47 -8.57 6.27 1.39
C LEU A 47 -8.10 5.49 0.16
N LEU A 48 -6.82 5.08 0.20
CA LEU A 48 -6.21 4.17 -0.75
C LEU A 48 -5.88 2.84 -0.05
N GLY A 49 -6.35 1.74 -0.62
CA GLY A 49 -6.02 0.38 -0.20
C GLY A 49 -4.83 -0.19 -0.98
N LEU A 50 -4.03 -1.02 -0.33
CA LEU A 50 -2.96 -1.81 -0.96
C LEU A 50 -3.32 -3.29 -0.91
N LYS A 51 -3.63 -3.88 -2.07
CA LYS A 51 -3.84 -5.31 -2.22
C LYS A 51 -2.54 -6.00 -2.60
N ARG A 52 -2.33 -7.17 -2.00
CA ARG A 52 -1.15 -8.01 -2.20
C ARG A 52 -1.61 -9.38 -2.68
N PRO A 53 -1.56 -9.67 -4.00
CA PRO A 53 -2.00 -10.96 -4.54
C PRO A 53 -1.20 -12.15 -3.98
N GLU A 54 0.08 -11.93 -3.71
CA GLU A 54 1.02 -12.97 -3.25
C GLU A 54 1.34 -12.85 -1.75
N ALA A 55 0.51 -12.13 -0.97
CA ALA A 55 0.74 -12.02 0.47
C ALA A 55 0.71 -13.38 1.16
N PRO A 56 1.52 -13.57 2.23
CA PRO A 56 1.45 -14.76 3.06
C PRO A 56 0.01 -15.01 3.54
N PRO A 57 -0.42 -16.28 3.59
CA PRO A 57 -1.74 -16.62 4.07
C PRO A 57 -1.93 -16.11 5.50
N ARG A 58 -3.10 -15.53 5.78
CA ARG A 58 -3.43 -15.09 7.13
C ARG A 58 -3.41 -16.28 8.08
N LEU A 59 -2.62 -16.16 9.15
CA LEU A 59 -2.56 -17.18 10.20
C LEU A 59 -3.88 -17.29 10.98
N LEU A 60 -4.66 -16.21 11.05
CA LEU A 60 -5.97 -16.17 11.69
C LEU A 60 -7.07 -16.06 10.65
N LYS A 61 -8.05 -16.96 10.72
CA LYS A 61 -9.27 -16.88 9.92
C LYS A 61 -10.06 -15.64 10.34
N LYS A 62 -10.60 -14.93 9.34
CA LYS A 62 -11.49 -13.79 9.60
C LYS A 62 -12.76 -14.34 10.26
N THR A 63 -12.96 -14.08 11.55
CA THR A 63 -14.27 -14.30 12.18
C THR A 63 -15.19 -13.21 11.63
N THR A 64 -16.11 -13.59 10.76
CA THR A 64 -17.24 -12.72 10.42
C THR A 64 -18.08 -12.61 11.68
N VAL A 65 -17.97 -11.49 12.38
CA VAL A 65 -18.99 -11.11 13.37
C VAL A 65 -20.07 -10.43 12.51
N GLU A 66 -21.09 -11.19 12.14
CA GLU A 66 -22.33 -10.63 11.63
C GLU A 66 -23.07 -10.06 12.85
N GLU A 67 -23.39 -8.77 12.81
CA GLU A 67 -24.19 -8.05 13.79
C GLU A 67 -25.58 -7.78 13.22
#